data_AF-A0A943GBZ2-F1
#
_entry.id   AF-A0A943GBZ2-F1
#
_cell.length_a   1.000
_cell.length_b   1.000
_cell.length_c   1.000
_cell.angle_alpha   90.00
_cell.angle_beta   90.00
_cell.angle_gamma   90.00
#
_symmetry.space_group_name_H-M   'P 1'
#
loop_
_entity.id
_entity.type
_entity.pdbx_description
1 polymer ?
#
loop_
_entity_poly.entity_id
_entity_poly.type
_entity_poly.pdbx_seq_one_letter_code
_entity_poly.pdbx_strand_id
1 'polypeptide(L)'
;MTLKEKLFEYLRENPNAEYKDIQSNTDIPYGIARTYICRAQQKGELKKTENGWEVMKEPPVEKSSYKKEVITEMIDIFMQDFREASPTERVDIGKRITMLLEKL
;
A
#
# COMPACT_ATOMS: atom_id res chain seq x y z
N MET A 1 1.79 -3.06 -0.99
CA MET A 1 2.86 -2.06 -0.76
C MET A 1 3.03 -1.14 -1.96
N THR A 2 2.70 0.14 -1.78
CA THR A 2 2.82 1.20 -2.79
C THR A 2 4.29 1.63 -2.97
N LEU A 3 4.58 2.35 -4.06
CA LEU A 3 5.93 2.93 -4.27
C LEU A 3 6.30 3.93 -3.16
N LYS A 4 5.31 4.60 -2.56
CA LYS A 4 5.55 5.53 -1.45
C LYS A 4 5.92 4.78 -0.17
N GLU A 5 5.24 3.68 0.13
CA GLU A 5 5.55 2.82 1.28
C GLU A 5 6.95 2.21 1.14
N LYS A 6 7.28 1.63 -0.02
CA LYS A 6 8.63 1.11 -0.33
C LYS A 6 9.73 2.15 -0.10
N LEU A 7 9.51 3.37 -0.58
CA LEU A 7 10.46 4.47 -0.42
C LEU A 7 10.69 4.81 1.06
N PHE A 8 9.62 4.87 1.85
CA PHE A 8 9.70 5.25 3.26
C PHE A 8 10.35 4.15 4.10
N GLU A 9 10.04 2.88 3.85
CA GLU A 9 10.73 1.75 4.48
C GLU A 9 12.23 1.78 4.16
N TYR A 10 12.59 1.94 2.89
CA TYR A 10 13.99 1.96 2.48
C TYR A 10 14.78 3.11 3.11
N LEU A 11 14.19 4.31 3.19
CA LEU A 11 14.82 5.47 3.84
C LEU A 11 14.94 5.31 5.36
N ARG A 12 14.06 4.52 5.99
CA ARG A 12 14.15 4.19 7.42
C ARG A 12 15.34 3.27 7.70
N GLU A 13 15.56 2.29 6.84
CA GLU A 13 16.68 1.36 6.93
C GLU A 13 18.01 1.99 6.44
N ASN A 14 17.93 2.93 5.50
CA ASN A 14 19.07 3.58 4.88
C ASN A 14 18.91 5.12 4.90
N PRO A 15 19.06 5.78 6.07
CA PRO A 15 18.85 7.22 6.19
C PRO A 15 19.74 8.06 5.27
N ASN A 16 20.95 7.59 4.97
CA ASN A 16 21.90 8.32 4.13
C ASN A 16 21.82 7.97 2.64
N ALA A 17 20.81 7.19 2.23
CA ALA A 17 20.67 6.78 0.84
C ALA A 17 20.55 7.97 -0.12
N GLU A 18 21.31 7.90 -1.22
CA GLU A 18 21.14 8.79 -2.35
C GLU A 18 20.01 8.30 -3.26
N TYR A 19 19.51 9.18 -4.12
CA TYR A 19 18.47 8.83 -5.10
C TYR A 19 18.86 7.66 -6.03
N LYS A 20 20.18 7.47 -6.28
CA LYS A 20 20.69 6.34 -7.06
C LYS A 20 20.61 5.01 -6.29
N ASP A 21 20.83 5.04 -4.98
CA ASP A 21 20.71 3.86 -4.12
C ASP A 21 19.25 3.44 -4.01
N ILE A 22 18.34 4.41 -3.88
CA ILE A 22 16.89 4.18 -3.91
C ILE A 22 16.51 3.50 -5.23
N GLN A 23 16.97 4.01 -6.36
CA GLN A 23 16.68 3.42 -7.66
C GLN A 23 17.17 1.98 -7.79
N SER A 24 18.39 1.72 -7.32
CA SER A 24 19.04 0.42 -7.49
C SER A 24 18.46 -0.65 -6.56
N ASN A 25 17.89 -0.26 -5.42
CA ASN A 25 17.44 -1.19 -4.38
C ASN A 25 15.91 -1.28 -4.21
N THR A 26 15.12 -0.38 -4.79
CA THR A 26 13.64 -0.35 -4.59
C THR A 26 12.82 -0.45 -5.87
N ASP A 27 13.47 -0.56 -7.04
CA ASP A 27 12.87 -0.45 -8.38
C ASP A 27 12.12 0.88 -8.64
N ILE A 28 12.32 1.89 -7.80
CA ILE A 28 11.69 3.21 -7.96
C ILE A 28 12.55 4.05 -8.91
N PRO A 29 12.04 4.50 -10.07
CA PRO A 29 12.81 5.35 -10.97
C PRO A 29 13.28 6.64 -10.30
N TYR A 30 14.51 7.07 -10.59
CA TYR A 30 15.13 8.28 -10.01
C TYR A 30 14.19 9.50 -10.00
N GLY A 31 13.53 9.78 -11.12
CA GLY A 31 12.61 10.91 -11.25
C GLY A 31 11.41 10.81 -10.31
N ILE A 32 10.87 9.60 -10.15
CA ILE A 32 9.74 9.32 -9.25
C ILE A 32 10.17 9.45 -7.78
N ALA A 33 11.33 8.88 -7.42
CA ALA A 33 11.89 9.00 -6.07
C ALA A 33 12.08 10.47 -5.66
N ARG A 34 12.65 11.29 -6.56
CA ARG A 34 12.82 12.73 -6.34
C ARG A 34 11.48 13.44 -6.13
N THR A 35 10.49 13.18 -6.98
CA THR A 35 9.15 13.76 -6.84
C THR A 35 8.48 13.36 -5.52
N TYR A 36 8.59 12.10 -5.13
CA TYR A 36 7.95 11.59 -3.91
C TYR A 36 8.59 12.16 -2.65
N ILE A 37 9.93 12.18 -2.59
CA ILE A 37 10.66 12.80 -1.49
C ILE A 37 10.30 14.29 -1.38
N CYS A 38 10.30 15.03 -2.48
CA CYS A 38 9.95 16.45 -2.47
C CYS A 38 8.53 16.69 -1.94
N ARG A 39 7.55 15.90 -2.37
CA ARG A 39 6.16 15.99 -1.88
C ARG A 39 6.04 15.60 -0.41
N ALA A 40 6.75 14.56 0.02
CA ALA A 40 6.76 14.11 1.41
C ALA A 40 7.38 15.18 2.33
N GLN A 41 8.44 15.87 1.88
CA GLN A 41 9.00 17.01 2.60
C GLN A 41 8.01 18.17 2.73
N GLN A 42 7.32 18.53 1.63
CA GLN A 42 6.30 19.59 1.65
C GLN A 42 5.14 19.28 2.62
N LYS A 43 4.80 17.99 2.77
CA LYS A 43 3.75 17.52 3.70
C LYS A 43 4.25 17.35 5.15
N GLY A 44 5.56 17.50 5.40
CA GLY A 44 6.17 17.24 6.69
C GLY A 44 6.16 15.75 7.09
N GLU A 45 6.14 14.85 6.10
CA GLU A 45 6.21 13.40 6.29
C GLU A 45 7.67 12.93 6.33
N LEU A 46 8.56 13.56 5.56
CA LEU A 46 10.01 13.30 5.53
C LEU A 46 10.77 14.60 5.82
N LYS A 47 11.90 14.49 6.53
CA LYS A 47 12.83 15.60 6.75
C LYS A 47 14.25 15.13 6.46
N LYS A 48 15.07 16.02 5.89
CA LYS A 48 16.51 15.81 5.77
C LYS A 48 17.20 16.47 6.96
N THR A 49 17.98 15.70 7.71
CA THR A 49 18.77 16.12 8.87
C THR A 49 20.25 15.85 8.60
N GLU A 50 21.10 16.20 9.56
CA GLU A 50 22.55 15.91 9.51
C GLU A 50 22.84 14.40 9.49
N ASN A 51 21.92 13.58 10.02
CA ASN A 51 22.04 12.12 10.08
C ASN A 51 21.35 11.41 8.89
N GLY A 52 20.87 12.17 7.90
CA GLY A 52 20.18 11.63 6.72
C GLY A 52 18.68 11.93 6.69
N TRP A 53 17.91 11.02 6.10
CA TRP A 53 16.45 11.10 5.98
C TRP A 53 15.77 10.59 7.24
N GLU A 54 14.81 11.36 7.76
CA GLU A 54 14.01 11.02 8.93
C GLU A 54 12.52 11.04 8.58
N VAL A 55 11.81 9.95 8.88
CA VAL A 55 10.36 9.82 8.69
C VAL A 55 9.65 10.45 9.88
N MET A 56 9.07 11.62 9.68
CA MET A 56 8.40 12.42 10.72
C MET A 56 6.93 12.01 10.89
N LYS A 57 6.28 11.58 9.81
CA LYS A 57 4.92 11.04 9.81
C LYS A 57 4.86 9.88 8.83
N GLU A 58 4.31 8.77 9.29
CA GLU A 58 4.05 7.63 8.40
C GLU A 58 3.13 8.09 7.26
N PRO A 59 3.40 7.66 6.02
CA PRO A 59 2.48 7.92 4.94
C PRO A 59 1.15 7.26 5.33
N PRO A 60 0.00 7.94 5.16
CA PRO A 60 -1.27 7.27 5.37
C PRO A 60 -1.29 6.06 4.44
N VAL A 61 -1.50 4.87 5.00
CA VAL A 61 -1.84 3.68 4.21
C VAL A 61 -2.94 4.12 3.27
N GLU A 62 -2.72 4.02 1.96
CA GLU A 62 -3.68 4.53 1.00
C GLU A 62 -5.05 3.91 1.34
N LYS A 63 -6.01 4.75 1.76
CA LYS A 63 -7.32 4.26 2.19
C LYS A 63 -8.01 3.43 1.10
N SER A 64 -7.68 3.68 -0.17
CA SER A 64 -8.12 2.85 -1.29
C SER A 64 -7.44 1.48 -1.32
N SER A 65 -6.12 1.40 -1.07
CA SER A 65 -5.38 0.13 -0.96
C SER A 65 -5.89 -0.69 0.21
N TYR A 66 -6.03 -0.08 1.39
CA TYR A 66 -6.57 -0.76 2.57
C TYR A 66 -8.01 -1.24 2.36
N LYS A 67 -8.89 -0.38 1.82
CA LYS A 67 -10.28 -0.77 1.50
C LYS A 67 -10.30 -1.92 0.47
N LYS A 68 -9.41 -1.90 -0.52
CA LYS A 68 -9.30 -2.95 -1.53
C LYS A 68 -8.81 -4.27 -0.92
N GLU A 69 -7.79 -4.24 -0.08
CA GLU A 69 -7.27 -5.41 0.63
C GLU A 69 -8.34 -6.04 1.51
N VAL A 70 -9.05 -5.24 2.33
CA VAL A 70 -10.14 -5.72 3.18
C VAL A 70 -11.28 -6.32 2.35
N ILE A 71 -11.70 -5.68 1.25
CA ILE A 71 -12.76 -6.22 0.38
C ILE A 71 -12.30 -7.52 -0.28
N THR A 72 -11.02 -7.62 -0.67
CA THR A 72 -10.45 -8.82 -1.28
C THR A 72 -10.45 -9.99 -0.29
N GLU A 73 -9.99 -9.75 0.95
CA GLU A 73 -9.99 -10.76 2.02
C GLU A 73 -11.42 -11.25 2.33
N MET A 74 -12.39 -10.33 2.39
CA MET A 74 -13.81 -10.70 2.57
C MET A 74 -14.34 -11.56 1.41
N ILE A 75 -13.97 -11.24 0.17
CA ILE A 75 -14.36 -12.04 -1.00
C ILE A 75 -13.76 -13.45 -0.90
N ASP A 76 -12.49 -13.58 -0.51
CA ASP A 76 -11.82 -14.88 -0.39
C ASP A 76 -12.50 -15.77 0.65
N ILE A 77 -12.86 -15.20 1.81
CA ILE A 77 -13.62 -15.91 2.85
C ILE A 77 -14.99 -16.36 2.30
N PHE A 78 -15.74 -15.45 1.67
CA PHE A 78 -17.05 -15.83 1.10
C PHE A 78 -16.94 -16.85 -0.03
N MET A 79 -15.86 -16.83 -0.81
CA MET A 79 -15.59 -17.83 -1.84
C MET A 79 -15.31 -19.21 -1.25
N GLN A 80 -14.65 -19.27 -0.10
CA GLN A 80 -14.49 -20.52 0.65
C GLN A 80 -15.85 -21.01 1.17
N ASP A 81 -16.61 -20.15 1.84
CA ASP A 81 -17.95 -20.47 2.35
C ASP A 81 -18.86 -20.97 1.21
N PHE A 82 -18.82 -20.33 0.05
CA PHE A 82 -19.61 -20.71 -1.11
C PHE A 82 -19.32 -22.14 -1.59
N ARG A 83 -18.04 -22.56 -1.56
CA ARG A 83 -17.63 -23.91 -1.98
C ARG A 83 -18.18 -24.97 -1.01
N GLU A 84 -18.17 -24.67 0.27
CA GLU A 84 -18.56 -25.58 1.36
C GLU A 84 -20.08 -25.58 1.64
N ALA A 85 -20.79 -24.53 1.21
CA ALA A 85 -22.21 -24.34 1.47
C ALA A 85 -23.15 -25.21 0.61
N SER A 86 -24.38 -25.41 1.12
CA SER A 86 -25.46 -26.08 0.40
C SER A 86 -25.96 -25.26 -0.81
N PRO A 87 -26.65 -25.88 -1.79
CA PRO A 87 -27.16 -25.16 -2.96
C PRO A 87 -28.04 -23.96 -2.64
N THR A 88 -28.84 -24.02 -1.57
CA THR A 88 -29.70 -22.93 -1.12
C THR A 88 -28.91 -21.76 -0.54
N GLU A 89 -27.88 -22.04 0.26
CA GLU A 89 -27.03 -21.01 0.89
C GLU A 89 -26.10 -20.33 -0.11
N ARG A 90 -25.67 -21.07 -1.14
CA ARG A 90 -24.83 -20.54 -2.23
C ARG A 90 -25.45 -19.33 -2.91
N VAL A 91 -26.77 -19.28 -3.09
CA VAL A 91 -27.44 -18.14 -3.73
C VAL A 91 -27.19 -16.85 -2.94
N ASP A 92 -27.28 -16.89 -1.61
CA ASP A 92 -27.11 -15.71 -0.78
C ASP A 92 -25.64 -15.33 -0.58
N ILE A 93 -24.74 -16.31 -0.47
CA ILE A 93 -23.29 -16.05 -0.46
C ILE A 93 -22.85 -15.43 -1.79
N GLY A 94 -23.35 -15.94 -2.92
CA GLY A 94 -23.08 -15.41 -4.25
C GLY A 94 -23.51 -13.95 -4.41
N LYS A 95 -24.69 -13.57 -3.90
CA LYS A 95 -25.14 -12.16 -3.89
C LYS A 95 -24.17 -11.26 -3.11
N ARG A 96 -23.69 -11.71 -1.93
CA ARG A 96 -22.75 -10.95 -1.09
C ARG A 96 -21.41 -10.75 -1.80
N ILE A 97 -20.90 -11.77 -2.48
CA ILE A 97 -19.67 -11.67 -3.29
C ILE A 97 -19.85 -10.62 -4.39
N THR A 98 -20.94 -10.67 -5.16
CA THR A 98 -21.22 -9.69 -6.21
C THR A 98 -21.28 -8.25 -5.68
N MET A 99 -21.95 -8.02 -4.54
CA MET A 99 -22.01 -6.70 -3.90
C MET A 99 -20.64 -6.16 -3.45
N LEU A 100 -19.71 -7.06 -3.10
CA LEU A 100 -18.34 -6.68 -2.74
C LEU A 100 -17.51 -6.37 -3.99
N LEU A 101 -17.67 -7.14 -5.06
CA LEU A 101 -17.02 -6.89 -6.35
C LEU A 101 -17.41 -5.53 -6.96
N GLU A 102 -18.66 -5.09 -6.79
CA GLU A 102 -19.11 -3.76 -7.23
C GLU A 102 -18.46 -2.58 -6.46
N LYS A 103 -17.81 -2.84 -5.32
CA LYS A 103 -17.17 -1.83 -4.47
C LYS A 103 -15.66 -1.75 -4.64
N LEU A 104 -15.08 -2.65 -5.43
CA LEU A 104 -13.67 -2.64 -5.87
C LEU A 104 -13.47 -1.64 -7.00
#